data_AF-A0A965PAX0-F1
#
_entry.id   AF-A0A965PAX0-F1
#
_cell.length_a   1.000
_cell.length_b   1.000
_cell.length_c   1.000
_cell.angle_alpha   90.00
_cell.angle_beta   90.00
_cell.angle_gamma   90.00
#
_symmetry.space_group_name_H-M   'P 1'
#
loop_
_entity.id
_entity.type
_entity.pdbx_description
1 polymer ?
#
loop_
_entity_poly.entity_id
_entity_poly.type
_entity_poly.pdbx_seq_one_letter_code
_entity_poly.pdbx_strand_id
1 'polypeptide(L)'
;MITRERLTELWFTDKTNAELAALVGCGKYKLWKLKRQYRLPDRPRGTPVEVDPDEATIAARCLEVQARWTPAERARRTVGGASRPVTVPICRLAVH
;
A
#
# COMPACT_ATOMS: atom_id res chain seq x y z
N MET A 1 28.01 -8.35 8.87
CA MET A 1 28.03 -6.99 8.28
C MET A 1 27.60 -7.11 6.82
N ILE A 2 26.67 -6.29 6.33
CA ILE A 2 26.22 -6.36 4.94
C ILE A 2 27.23 -5.61 4.07
N THR A 3 27.75 -6.26 3.03
CA THR A 3 28.75 -5.67 2.13
C THR A 3 28.11 -5.11 0.87
N ARG A 4 28.81 -4.18 0.21
CA ARG A 4 28.33 -3.57 -1.05
C ARG A 4 28.29 -4.61 -2.17
N GLU A 5 29.29 -5.47 -2.23
CA GLU A 5 29.47 -6.51 -3.26
C GLU A 5 28.29 -7.47 -3.24
N ARG A 6 27.95 -7.99 -2.05
CA ARG A 6 26.84 -8.94 -1.89
C ARG A 6 25.50 -8.30 -2.22
N LEU A 7 25.29 -7.05 -1.83
CA LEU A 7 24.05 -6.36 -2.18
C LEU A 7 23.96 -6.11 -3.69
N THR A 8 25.06 -5.73 -4.34
CA THR A 8 25.11 -5.44 -5.78
C THR A 8 24.81 -6.68 -6.62
N GLU A 9 25.39 -7.83 -6.26
CA GLU A 9 25.12 -9.12 -6.90
C GLU A 9 23.62 -9.47 -6.87
N LEU A 10 22.98 -9.26 -5.72
CA LEU A 10 21.55 -9.53 -5.55
C LEU A 10 20.67 -8.45 -6.20
N TRP A 11 21.15 -7.20 -6.29
CA TRP A 11 20.34 -6.04 -6.70
C TRP A 11 19.79 -6.14 -8.12
N PHE A 12 20.52 -6.79 -9.03
CA PHE A 12 20.12 -6.94 -10.44
C PHE A 12 19.37 -8.25 -10.73
N THR A 13 19.07 -9.04 -9.72
CA THR A 13 18.20 -10.22 -9.87
C THR A 13 16.74 -9.82 -10.07
N ASP A 14 15.86 -10.75 -10.43
CA ASP A 14 14.41 -10.51 -10.58
C ASP A 14 13.62 -10.61 -9.25
N LYS A 15 14.31 -10.50 -8.11
CA LYS A 15 13.70 -10.69 -6.79
C LYS A 15 12.96 -9.45 -6.33
N THR A 16 11.83 -9.57 -5.67
CA THR A 16 11.17 -8.44 -5.02
C THR A 16 12.05 -7.84 -3.90
N ASN A 17 11.79 -6.59 -3.53
CA ASN A 17 12.49 -5.97 -2.39
C ASN A 17 12.27 -6.72 -1.07
N ALA A 18 11.17 -7.46 -0.93
CA ALA A 18 10.92 -8.31 0.24
C ALA A 18 11.87 -9.51 0.28
N GLU A 19 12.04 -10.21 -0.84
CA GLU A 19 12.94 -11.35 -0.96
C GLU A 19 14.42 -10.93 -0.81
N LEU A 20 14.80 -9.78 -1.39
CA LEU A 20 16.14 -9.23 -1.20
C LEU A 20 16.43 -8.92 0.26
N ALA A 21 15.47 -8.32 0.96
CA ALA A 21 15.60 -8.00 2.38
C ALA A 21 15.80 -9.28 3.21
N ALA A 22 15.05 -10.34 2.92
CA ALA A 22 15.19 -11.64 3.54
C ALA A 22 16.55 -12.29 3.27
N LEU A 23 17.03 -12.31 2.02
CA LEU A 23 18.31 -12.89 1.63
C LEU A 23 19.53 -12.18 2.25
N VAL A 24 19.42 -10.87 2.44
CA VAL A 24 20.46 -10.05 3.05
C VAL A 24 20.36 -10.08 4.59
N GLY A 25 19.27 -10.60 5.15
CA GLY A 25 19.02 -10.65 6.59
C GLY A 25 18.72 -9.27 7.19
N CYS A 26 17.98 -8.42 6.48
CA CYS A 26 17.61 -7.09 6.95
C CYS A 26 16.14 -6.74 6.68
N GLY A 27 15.64 -5.70 7.34
CA GLY A 27 14.31 -5.16 7.05
C GLY A 27 14.28 -4.30 5.78
N LYS A 28 13.10 -4.16 5.16
CA LYS A 28 12.89 -3.37 3.92
C LYS A 28 13.43 -1.93 4.02
N TYR A 29 13.23 -1.27 5.16
CA TYR A 29 13.74 0.08 5.38
C TYR A 29 15.27 0.14 5.42
N LYS A 30 15.91 -0.88 6.03
CA LYS A 30 17.38 -0.99 6.07
C LYS A 30 17.93 -1.27 4.68
N LEU A 31 17.26 -2.11 3.88
CA LEU A 31 17.59 -2.33 2.48
C LEU A 31 17.56 -1.02 1.67
N TRP A 32 16.54 -0.17 1.86
CA TRP A 32 16.46 1.15 1.22
C TRP A 32 17.62 2.08 1.63
N LYS A 33 17.98 2.10 2.91
CA LYS A 33 19.16 2.85 3.39
C LYS A 33 20.44 2.38 2.73
N LEU A 34 20.65 1.06 2.62
CA LEU A 34 21.84 0.48 2.00
C LEU A 34 21.91 0.80 0.50
N LYS A 35 20.77 0.79 -0.22
CA LYS A 35 20.71 1.27 -1.61
C LYS A 35 21.26 2.69 -1.73
N ARG A 36 20.80 3.60 -0.86
CA ARG A 36 21.27 5.01 -0.86
C ARG A 36 22.73 5.12 -0.48
N GLN A 37 23.16 4.40 0.55
CA GLN A 37 24.53 4.39 1.06
C GLN A 37 25.53 3.93 -0.02
N TYR A 38 25.19 2.86 -0.76
CA TYR A 38 26.05 2.31 -1.81
C TYR A 38 25.77 2.88 -3.21
N ARG A 39 24.87 3.86 -3.31
CA ARG A 39 24.47 4.53 -4.56
C ARG A 39 24.09 3.54 -5.67
N LEU A 40 23.36 2.49 -5.31
CA LEU A 40 22.87 1.53 -6.30
C LEU A 40 21.80 2.18 -7.19
N PRO A 41 21.77 1.89 -8.50
CA PRO A 41 20.78 2.43 -9.41
C PRO A 41 19.37 1.96 -9.05
N ASP A 42 18.36 2.68 -9.52
CA ASP A 42 16.99 2.18 -9.44
C ASP A 42 16.84 0.92 -10.29
N ARG A 43 16.21 -0.10 -9.70
CA ARG A 43 15.91 -1.33 -10.43
C ARG A 43 14.81 -1.02 -11.45
N PRO A 44 14.85 -1.62 -12.66
CA PRO A 44 13.70 -1.56 -13.55
C PRO A 44 12.48 -2.02 -12.75
N ARG A 45 11.42 -1.20 -12.76
CA ARG A 45 10.18 -1.53 -12.05
C ARG A 45 9.51 -2.67 -12.81
N GLY A 46 9.95 -3.89 -12.53
CA GLY A 46 9.29 -5.13 -12.96
C GLY A 46 8.02 -5.43 -12.17
N THR A 47 7.50 -4.47 -11.39
CA THR A 47 6.13 -4.57 -10.91
C THR A 47 5.25 -4.79 -12.14
N PRO A 48 4.48 -5.88 -12.21
CA PRO A 48 3.31 -5.88 -13.05
C PRO A 48 2.59 -4.59 -12.69
N VAL A 49 2.36 -3.72 -13.68
CA VAL A 49 1.34 -2.70 -13.49
C VAL A 49 0.10 -3.54 -13.21
N GLU A 50 -0.33 -3.57 -11.96
CA GLU A 50 -1.61 -4.17 -11.62
C GLU A 50 -2.60 -3.39 -12.48
N VAL A 51 -3.05 -4.04 -13.56
CA VAL A 51 -3.92 -3.40 -14.53
C VAL A 51 -5.15 -3.03 -13.75
N ASP A 52 -5.42 -1.73 -13.67
CA ASP A 52 -6.62 -1.25 -12.99
C ASP A 52 -7.80 -2.03 -13.56
N PRO A 53 -8.63 -2.66 -12.71
CA PRO A 53 -9.79 -3.40 -13.19
C PRO A 53 -10.66 -2.47 -14.03
N ASP A 54 -11.17 -2.98 -15.14
CA ASP A 54 -12.12 -2.22 -15.95
C ASP A 54 -13.38 -1.87 -15.15
N GLU A 55 -14.14 -0.90 -15.66
CA GLU A 55 -15.37 -0.44 -14.99
C GLU A 55 -16.36 -1.58 -14.75
N ALA A 56 -16.41 -2.56 -15.65
CA ALA A 56 -17.27 -3.74 -15.53
C ALA A 56 -16.86 -4.63 -14.34
N THR A 57 -15.56 -4.86 -14.16
CA THR A 57 -15.00 -5.63 -13.05
C THR A 57 -15.22 -4.90 -11.73
N ILE A 58 -15.06 -3.57 -11.72
CA ILE A 58 -15.35 -2.75 -10.54
C ILE A 58 -16.84 -2.87 -10.18
N ALA A 59 -17.74 -2.72 -11.15
CA ALA A 59 -19.18 -2.83 -10.92
C ALA A 59 -19.58 -4.22 -10.39
N ALA A 60 -19.03 -5.28 -10.96
CA ALA A 60 -19.28 -6.65 -10.50
C ALA A 60 -18.82 -6.87 -9.05
N ARG A 61 -17.62 -6.41 -8.69
CA ARG A 61 -17.09 -6.46 -7.32
C ARG A 61 -17.95 -5.64 -6.36
N CYS A 62 -18.41 -4.46 -6.77
CA CYS A 62 -19.30 -3.63 -5.97
C CYS A 62 -20.62 -4.35 -5.69
N LEU A 63 -21.23 -5.00 -6.69
CA LEU A 63 -22.46 -5.77 -6.51
C LEU A 63 -22.26 -6.97 -5.58
N GLU A 64 -21.15 -7.69 -5.69
CA GLU A 64 -20.82 -8.80 -4.80
C GLU A 64 -20.72 -8.33 -3.34
N VAL A 65 -20.05 -7.20 -3.11
CA VAL A 65 -19.96 -6.60 -1.77
C VAL A 65 -21.33 -6.18 -1.24
N GLN A 66 -22.17 -5.57 -2.08
CA GLN A 66 -23.52 -5.13 -1.70
C GLN A 66 -24.45 -6.31 -1.39
N ALA A 67 -24.30 -7.43 -2.10
CA ALA A 67 -25.09 -8.65 -1.86
C ALA A 67 -24.85 -9.23 -0.46
N ARG A 68 -23.67 -9.00 0.12
CA ARG A 68 -23.29 -9.45 1.47
C ARG A 68 -23.79 -8.53 2.58
N TRP A 69 -24.36 -7.36 2.27
CA TRP A 69 -24.81 -6.43 3.30
C TRP A 69 -26.06 -6.94 3.99
N THR A 70 -26.04 -6.85 5.32
CA THR A 70 -27.24 -7.00 6.14
C THR A 70 -28.24 -5.87 5.86
N PRO A 71 -29.54 -6.06 6.16
CA PRO A 71 -30.54 -4.99 6.02
C PRO A 71 -30.16 -3.70 6.78
N ALA A 72 -29.57 -3.84 7.97
CA ALA A 72 -29.12 -2.71 8.78
C ALA A 72 -27.95 -1.94 8.13
N GLU A 73 -26.99 -2.65 7.53
CA GLU A 73 -25.87 -2.01 6.82
C GLU A 73 -26.32 -1.36 5.52
N ARG A 74 -27.25 -1.98 4.80
CA ARG A 74 -27.87 -1.41 3.61
C ARG A 74 -28.53 -0.07 3.95
N ALA A 75 -29.35 -0.04 5.00
CA ALA A 75 -30.02 1.18 5.47
C ALA A 75 -29.04 2.29 5.87
N ARG A 76 -27.89 1.96 6.47
CA ARG A 76 -26.84 2.95 6.82
C ARG A 76 -26.12 3.51 5.59
N ARG A 77 -26.02 2.75 4.51
CA ARG A 77 -25.25 3.10 3.29
C ARG A 77 -26.11 3.63 2.15
N THR A 78 -27.44 3.60 2.28
CA THR A 78 -28.34 4.26 1.33
C THR A 78 -28.02 5.75 1.28
N VAL A 79 -27.68 6.26 0.10
CA VAL A 79 -27.44 7.68 -0.14
C VAL A 79 -28.71 8.46 0.24
N GLY A 80 -28.61 9.39 1.19
CA GLY A 80 -29.75 10.12 1.75
C GLY A 80 -30.28 9.61 3.10
N GLY A 81 -29.75 8.50 3.63
CA GLY A 81 -29.94 8.14 5.03
C GLY A 81 -29.29 9.19 5.92
N ALA A 82 -30.01 9.66 6.96
CA ALA A 82 -29.55 10.72 7.85
C ALA A 82 -28.18 10.37 8.46
N SER A 83 -27.11 10.89 7.87
CA SER A 83 -25.78 10.89 8.48
C SER A 83 -25.91 11.61 9.81
N ARG A 84 -25.72 10.88 10.93
CA ARG A 84 -25.58 11.51 12.23
C ARG A 84 -24.53 12.61 12.10
N PRO A 85 -24.80 13.86 12.53
CA PRO A 85 -23.78 14.89 12.50
C PRO A 85 -22.59 14.38 13.32
N VAL A 86 -21.45 14.24 12.65
CA VAL A 86 -20.19 13.96 13.33
C VAL A 86 -19.84 15.24 14.08
N THR A 87 -20.22 15.31 15.35
CA THR A 87 -19.77 16.37 16.26
C THR A 87 -18.30 16.12 16.54
N VAL A 88 -17.42 16.54 15.63
CA VAL A 88 -15.99 16.61 15.93
C VAL A 88 -15.79 17.89 16.75
N PRO A 89 -15.38 17.83 18.02
CA PRO A 89 -14.96 19.03 18.72
C PRO A 89 -13.71 19.55 18.04
N ILE A 90 -13.83 20.68 17.35
CA ILE A 90 -12.67 21.44 16.86
C ILE A 90 -11.96 21.94 18.11
N CYS A 91 -10.90 21.25 18.54
CA CYS A 91 -9.97 21.80 19.52
C CYS A 91 -9.41 23.10 18.94
N ARG A 92 -9.81 24.22 19.54
CA ARG A 92 -9.22 25.55 19.36
C ARG A 92 -7.70 25.41 19.45
N LEU A 93 -7.00 25.63 18.34
CA LEU A 93 -5.59 26.01 18.39
C LEU A 93 -5.54 27.38 19.09
N ALA A 94 -5.28 27.38 20.39
CA ALA A 94 -4.95 28.58 21.12
C ALA A 94 -3.58 29.05 20.62
N VAL A 95 -3.60 30.12 19.84
CA VAL A 95 -2.48 31.03 19.71
C VAL A 95 -2.34 31.73 21.06
N HIS A 96 -1.20 31.56 21.74
CA HIS A 96 -0.41 32.57 22.47
C HIS A 96 0.59 31.89 23.41
#